data_AF-A0A2E2INP8-F1
#
_entry.id   AF-A0A2E2INP8-F1
#
_cell.length_a   1.000
_cell.length_b   1.000
_cell.length_c   1.000
_cell.angle_alpha   90.00
_cell.angle_beta   90.00
_cell.angle_gamma   90.00
#
_symmetry.space_group_name_H-M   'P 1'
#
loop_
_entity.id
_entity.type
_entity.pdbx_description
1 polymer ?
#
loop_
_entity_poly.entity_id
_entity_poly.type
_entity_poly.pdbx_seq_one_letter_code
_entity_poly.pdbx_strand_id
1 'polypeptide(L)'
;MMQRYQSLDDLWCEWGSATTAIMKHIESNEPIDNQTGWNFVQAMVVSHHQEGYVVTIVHTAYDPSISGYVLLSVQAKVCDSGEINVTTVKRALVDQAVQW
;
A
#
# COMPACT_ATOMS: atom_id res chain seq x y z
N MET A 1 2.42 -15.70 10.18
CA MET A 1 3.39 -14.80 10.86
C MET A 1 3.11 -13.36 10.45
N MET A 2 3.36 -12.35 11.29
CA MET A 2 3.14 -10.95 10.94
C MET A 2 4.46 -10.17 11.01
N GLN A 3 4.77 -9.42 9.95
CA GLN A 3 5.96 -8.58 9.84
C GLN A 3 5.57 -7.16 9.43
N ARG A 4 6.27 -6.15 9.95
CA ARG A 4 6.04 -4.74 9.64
C ARG A 4 7.28 -4.15 8.99
N TYR A 5 7.08 -3.29 8.00
CA TYR A 5 8.14 -2.63 7.26
C TYR A 5 7.93 -1.12 7.31
N GLN A 6 9.03 -0.40 7.58
CA GLN A 6 9.10 1.06 7.56
C GLN A 6 9.87 1.57 6.33
N SER A 7 10.37 0.65 5.50
CA SER A 7 11.11 0.92 4.27
C SER A 7 10.43 0.21 3.11
N LEU A 8 10.15 0.96 2.05
CA LEU A 8 9.64 0.38 0.81
C LEU A 8 10.70 -0.49 0.13
N ASP A 9 11.98 -0.15 0.24
CA ASP A 9 13.08 -0.91 -0.35
C ASP A 9 13.24 -2.28 0.32
N ASP A 10 13.14 -2.34 1.65
CA ASP A 10 13.20 -3.61 2.40
C ASP A 10 12.01 -4.51 2.02
N LEU A 11 10.83 -3.91 1.91
CA LEU A 11 9.64 -4.62 1.45
C LEU A 11 9.81 -5.13 0.00
N TRP A 12 10.47 -4.35 -0.87
CA TRP A 12 10.73 -4.77 -2.25
C TRP A 12 11.77 -5.89 -2.32
N CYS A 13 12.77 -5.86 -1.44
CA CYS A 13 13.80 -6.88 -1.33
C CYS A 13 13.20 -8.25 -0.97
N GLU A 14 12.29 -8.27 0.01
CA GLU A 14 11.70 -9.52 0.51
C GLU A 14 10.42 -9.95 -0.22
N TRP A 15 9.61 -9.00 -0.70
CA TRP A 15 8.25 -9.24 -1.23
C TRP A 15 8.02 -8.58 -2.61
N GLY A 16 9.07 -8.49 -3.43
CA GLY A 16 9.10 -7.68 -4.65
C GLY A 16 7.95 -7.88 -5.65
N SER A 17 7.46 -9.11 -5.85
CA SER A 17 6.35 -9.36 -6.78
C SER A 17 5.04 -8.71 -6.32
N ALA A 18 4.70 -8.86 -5.03
CA ALA A 18 3.50 -8.27 -4.44
C ALA A 18 3.63 -6.74 -4.39
N THR A 19 4.79 -6.23 -3.98
CA THR A 19 5.08 -4.79 -3.92
C THR A 19 4.96 -4.15 -5.29
N THR A 20 5.54 -4.78 -6.33
CA THR A 20 5.43 -4.29 -7.72
C THR A 20 3.99 -4.24 -8.20
N ALA A 21 3.19 -5.27 -7.89
CA ALA A 21 1.78 -5.31 -8.26
C ALA A 21 0.97 -4.20 -7.58
N ILE A 22 1.24 -3.91 -6.30
CA ILE A 22 0.63 -2.80 -5.57
C ILE A 22 0.99 -1.46 -6.22
N MET A 23 2.26 -1.21 -6.52
CA MET A 23 2.69 0.06 -7.10
C MET A 23 2.06 0.30 -8.47
N LYS A 24 1.97 -0.73 -9.32
CA LYS A 24 1.26 -0.65 -10.62
C LYS A 24 -0.22 -0.34 -10.45
N HIS A 25 -0.87 -0.96 -9.47
CA HIS A 25 -2.28 -0.70 -9.17
C HIS A 25 -2.50 0.76 -8.74
N ILE A 26 -1.63 1.29 -7.88
CA ILE A 26 -1.69 2.69 -7.42
C ILE A 26 -1.53 3.64 -8.60
N GLU A 27 -0.52 3.42 -9.45
CA GLU A 27 -0.27 4.26 -10.63
C GLU A 27 -1.47 4.28 -11.59
N SER A 28 -2.13 3.14 -11.78
CA SER A 28 -3.21 2.99 -12.77
C SER A 28 -4.59 3.42 -12.24
N ASN A 29 -4.87 3.19 -10.95
CA ASN A 29 -6.23 3.28 -10.40
C ASN A 29 -6.40 4.36 -9.34
N GLU A 30 -5.31 4.85 -8.75
CA GLU A 30 -5.35 5.84 -7.67
C GLU A 30 -4.54 7.09 -8.04
N PRO A 31 -4.82 7.76 -9.17
CA PRO A 31 -4.09 8.97 -9.52
C PRO A 31 -4.37 10.06 -8.48
N ILE A 32 -3.33 10.85 -8.20
CA ILE A 32 -3.44 12.07 -7.42
C ILE A 32 -2.87 13.23 -8.22
N ASP A 33 -3.56 14.38 -8.16
CA ASP A 33 -3.19 15.58 -8.90
C ASP A 33 -2.08 16.34 -8.17
N ASN A 34 -0.93 15.69 -7.96
CA ASN A 34 0.21 16.25 -7.27
C ASN A 34 1.52 15.76 -7.90
N GLN A 35 2.49 16.67 -8.06
CA GLN A 35 3.83 16.39 -8.57
C GLN A 35 4.62 15.36 -7.76
N THR A 36 4.35 15.24 -6.45
CA THR A 36 5.10 14.32 -5.57
C THR A 36 4.53 12.90 -5.52
N GLY A 37 3.31 12.68 -6.02
CA GLY A 37 2.64 11.38 -5.96
C GLY A 37 2.38 10.86 -4.54
N TRP A 38 2.26 9.54 -4.42
CA TRP A 38 2.03 8.83 -3.16
C TRP A 38 3.31 8.61 -2.37
N ASN A 39 3.32 9.00 -1.09
CA ASN A 39 4.41 8.74 -0.16
C ASN A 39 4.14 7.47 0.63
N PHE A 40 5.11 6.56 0.67
CA PHE A 40 5.06 5.39 1.54
C PHE A 40 5.07 5.80 3.01
N VAL A 41 4.24 5.15 3.84
CA VAL A 41 4.21 5.35 5.29
C VAL A 41 4.69 4.09 6.01
N GLN A 42 4.05 2.96 5.73
CA GLN A 42 4.36 1.68 6.36
C GLN A 42 3.76 0.55 5.54
N ALA A 43 4.27 -0.66 5.77
CA ALA A 43 3.67 -1.87 5.26
C ALA A 43 3.61 -2.97 6.30
N MET A 44 2.73 -3.93 6.05
CA MET A 44 2.55 -5.11 6.86
C MET A 44 2.39 -6.33 5.96
N VAL A 45 3.08 -7.40 6.32
CA VAL A 45 2.95 -8.71 5.67
C VAL A 45 2.38 -9.70 6.67
N VAL A 46 1.33 -10.40 6.25
CA VAL A 46 0.71 -11.49 7.01
C VAL A 46 0.82 -12.76 6.18
N SER A 47 1.61 -13.72 6.66
CA SER A 47 1.68 -15.05 6.06
C SER A 47 0.67 -15.99 6.69
N HIS A 48 -0.07 -16.69 5.83
CA HIS A 48 -1.03 -17.72 6.20
C HIS A 48 -0.41 -19.09 5.89
N HIS A 49 -0.45 -20.03 6.84
CA HIS A 49 0.05 -21.38 6.57
C HIS A 49 -0.84 -22.04 5.50
N GLN A 50 -0.26 -22.42 4.37
CA GLN A 50 -0.93 -23.14 3.25
C GLN A 50 -1.97 -22.34 2.45
N GLU A 51 -2.01 -21.01 2.58
CA GLU A 51 -2.93 -20.14 1.83
C GLU A 51 -2.23 -18.92 1.20
N GLY A 52 -0.90 -18.92 1.21
CA GLY A 52 -0.05 -17.84 0.73
C GLY A 52 0.14 -16.70 1.74
N TYR A 53 0.19 -15.46 1.24
CA TYR A 53 0.46 -14.28 2.07
C TYR A 53 -0.25 -13.03 1.57
N VAL A 54 -0.37 -12.06 2.46
CA VAL A 54 -1.01 -10.78 2.21
C VAL A 54 -0.02 -9.67 2.51
N VAL A 55 0.23 -8.79 1.55
CA VAL A 55 1.00 -7.55 1.72
C VAL A 55 0.04 -6.38 1.72
N THR A 56 0.09 -5.54 2.75
CA THR A 56 -0.68 -4.30 2.81
C THR A 56 0.29 -3.13 2.92
N ILE A 57 0.16 -2.15 2.04
CA ILE A 57 0.96 -0.93 2.06
C ILE A 57 0.05 0.27 2.30
N VAL A 58 0.47 1.15 3.20
CA VAL A 58 -0.18 2.42 3.48
C VAL A 58 0.65 3.54 2.89
N HIS A 59 -0.01 4.39 2.11
CA HIS A 59 0.54 5.59 1.51
C HIS A 59 -0.22 6.82 1.98
N THR A 60 0.43 7.97 1.89
CA THR A 60 -0.20 9.28 2.08
C THR A 60 0.22 10.24 0.99
N ALA A 61 -0.66 11.16 0.64
CA ALA A 61 -0.33 12.23 -0.29
C ALA A 61 -1.21 13.45 -0.03
N TYR A 62 -0.68 14.63 -0.35
CA TYR A 62 -1.49 15.84 -0.36
C TYR A 62 -2.26 15.92 -1.68
N ASP A 63 -3.59 16.07 -1.58
CA ASP A 63 -4.51 16.23 -2.71
C ASP A 63 -4.97 17.70 -2.78
N PRO A 64 -4.49 18.49 -3.77
CA PRO A 64 -4.86 19.89 -3.89
C PRO A 64 -6.36 20.12 -4.14
N SER A 65 -7.04 19.16 -4.79
CA SER A 65 -8.46 19.30 -5.17
C SER A 65 -9.39 19.42 -3.95
N ILE A 66 -8.97 18.83 -2.83
CA ILE A 66 -9.67 18.83 -1.56
C ILE A 66 -8.87 19.54 -0.46
N SER A 67 -7.72 20.13 -0.81
CA SER A 67 -6.81 20.86 0.09
C SER A 67 -6.48 20.09 1.38
N GLY A 68 -6.17 18.80 1.25
CA GLY A 68 -5.99 17.91 2.40
C GLY A 68 -5.08 16.72 2.12
N TYR A 69 -4.64 16.06 3.19
CA TYR A 69 -3.91 14.80 3.08
C TYR A 69 -4.89 13.64 2.92
N VAL A 70 -4.56 12.72 2.03
CA VAL A 70 -5.29 11.48 1.79
C VAL A 70 -4.41 10.33 2.22
N LEU A 71 -4.98 9.38 2.94
CA LEU A 71 -4.41 8.08 3.22
C LEU A 71 -4.99 7.07 2.24
N LEU A 72 -4.10 6.27 1.66
CA LEU A 72 -4.43 5.16 0.77
C LEU A 72 -3.84 3.87 1.35
N SER A 73 -4.67 2.86 1.54
CA SER A 73 -4.26 1.52 1.92
C SER A 73 -4.59 0.56 0.78
N VAL A 74 -3.56 -0.09 0.25
CA VAL A 74 -3.65 -1.05 -0.85
C VAL A 74 -3.11 -2.39 -0.39
N GLN A 75 -3.78 -3.46 -0.79
CA GLN A 75 -3.45 -4.81 -0.39
C GLN A 75 -3.25 -5.71 -1.61
N ALA A 76 -2.18 -6.50 -1.59
CA ALA A 76 -1.99 -7.63 -2.48
C ALA A 76 -2.15 -8.93 -1.70
N LYS A 77 -3.06 -9.78 -2.16
CA LYS A 77 -3.17 -11.17 -1.72
C LYS A 77 -2.45 -12.05 -2.74
N VAL A 78 -1.47 -12.82 -2.28
CA VAL A 78 -0.72 -13.78 -3.08
C VAL A 78 -1.11 -15.18 -2.65
N CYS A 79 -1.71 -15.94 -3.56
CA CYS A 79 -2.09 -17.33 -3.33
C CYS A 79 -0.91 -18.27 -3.59
N ASP A 80 -0.97 -19.50 -3.09
CA ASP A 80 0.07 -20.53 -3.33
C ASP A 80 0.26 -20.88 -4.82
N SER A 81 -0.74 -20.60 -5.66
CA SER A 81 -0.66 -20.71 -7.12
C SER A 81 0.26 -19.66 -7.77
N GLY A 82 0.73 -18.67 -7.02
CA GLY A 82 1.46 -17.50 -7.52
C GLY A 82 0.56 -16.40 -8.07
N GLU A 83 -0.76 -16.57 -8.01
CA GLU A 83 -1.73 -15.53 -8.40
C GLU A 83 -1.68 -14.36 -7.41
N ILE A 84 -1.61 -13.13 -7.94
CA ILE A 84 -1.57 -11.89 -7.16
C ILE A 84 -2.85 -11.09 -7.44
N ASN A 85 -3.66 -10.90 -6.41
CA ASN A 85 -4.87 -10.08 -6.48
C ASN A 85 -4.67 -8.80 -5.67
N VAL A 86 -4.73 -7.64 -6.33
CA VAL A 86 -4.52 -6.33 -5.73
C VAL A 86 -5.85 -5.60 -5.56
N THR A 87 -6.06 -5.00 -4.40
CA THR A 87 -7.27 -4.24 -4.08
C THR A 87 -6.95 -2.99 -3.27
N THR A 88 -7.65 -1.89 -3.56
CA THR A 88 -7.68 -0.73 -2.67
C THR A 88 -8.58 -1.06 -1.49
N VAL A 89 -8.03 -1.09 -0.29
CA VAL A 89 -8.77 -1.40 0.95
C VAL A 89 -9.42 -0.14 1.52
N LYS A 90 -8.70 0.98 1.48
CA LYS A 90 -9.17 2.25 2.05
C LYS A 90 -8.56 3.44 1.33
N ARG A 91 -9.39 4.42 1.01
CA ARG A 91 -8.97 5.79 0.65
C ARG A 91 -9.76 6.75 1.52
N ALA A 92 -9.07 7.58 2.29
CA ALA A 92 -9.72 8.48 3.25
C ALA A 92 -8.93 9.76 3.45
N LEU A 93 -9.62 10.86 3.71
CA LEU A 93 -9.01 12.06 4.24
C LEU A 93 -8.33 11.76 5.58
N VAL A 94 -7.11 12.25 5.74
CA VAL A 94 -6.43 12.29 7.04
C VAL A 94 -6.95 13.53 7.74
N ASP A 95 -7.86 13.35 8.70
CA ASP A 95 -8.22 14.43 9.59
C ASP A 95 -6.94 14.91 10.30
N GLN A 96 -6.70 16.23 10.26
CA GLN A 96 -5.56 16.89 10.90
C GLN A 96 -5.49 16.65 12.43
N ALA A 97 -6.46 15.96 13.02
CA ALA A 97 -6.53 15.62 14.43
C ALA A 97 -5.76 14.34 14.83
N VAL A 98 -5.23 13.55 13.89
CA VAL A 98 -4.41 12.38 14.23
C VAL A 98 -2.93 12.77 14.18
N GLN A 99 -2.44 13.27 15.32
CA GLN A 99 -1.01 13.39 15.57
C GLN A 99 -0.37 11.99 15.57
N TRP A 100 0.67 11.81 14.75
CA TRP A 100 1.58 10.66 14.81
C TRP A 100 2.63 10.87 15.91
#